data_AF-A0A8T4MVX2-F1
#
_entry.id   AF-A0A8T4MVX2-F1
#
_cell.length_a   1.000
_cell.length_b   1.000
_cell.length_c   1.000
_cell.angle_alpha   90.00
_cell.angle_beta   90.00
_cell.angle_gamma   90.00
#
_symmetry.space_group_name_H-M   'P 1'
#
loop_
_entity.id
_entity.type
_entity.pdbx_description
1 polymer ?
#
loop_
_entity_poly.entity_id
_entity_poly.type
_entity_poly.pdbx_seq_one_letter_code
_entity_poly.pdbx_strand_id
1 'polypeptide(L)'
;MCTPKLIIYSLSGGYTLSIFTGFLVIPYIYPWATKSNEIKNSEQNRFLKKWTNHFSITQPSVYSLNEATPLAYSITNIKPAIFFSVGLLEILNKKEMQAVLLHELYHIKNKSSIWKFSLNQIKRFSPLSYFSSIRKSINNEERDADLFAIKVQGTKRFLQSAKKKINQFDKHAKF
;
A
#
# COMPACT_ATOMS: atom_id res chain seq x y z
N MET A 1 38.83 -33.55 7.96
CA MET A 1 37.44 -33.11 8.23
C MET A 1 37.46 -31.67 8.71
N CYS A 2 37.17 -30.69 7.85
CA CYS A 2 36.88 -29.30 8.26
C CYS A 2 36.40 -28.50 7.05
N THR A 3 35.10 -28.57 6.72
CA THR A 3 34.34 -27.50 6.06
C THR A 3 32.87 -27.94 5.94
N PRO A 4 32.01 -27.53 6.89
CA PRO A 4 30.61 -27.33 6.51
C PRO A 4 29.95 -26.10 7.16
N LYS A 5 30.70 -25.19 7.78
CA LYS A 5 30.11 -23.97 8.38
C LYS A 5 30.13 -22.76 7.43
N LEU A 6 31.19 -22.56 6.65
CA LEU A 6 31.37 -21.34 5.83
C LEU A 6 30.40 -21.23 4.64
N ILE A 7 29.97 -22.35 4.05
CA ILE A 7 29.04 -22.39 2.90
C ILE A 7 27.60 -22.03 3.32
N ILE A 8 27.21 -22.36 4.56
CA ILE A 8 25.86 -22.08 5.07
C ILE A 8 25.68 -20.57 5.37
N TYR A 9 26.74 -19.90 5.83
CA TYR A 9 26.72 -18.45 6.06
C TYR A 9 26.73 -17.62 4.75
N SER A 10 27.38 -18.10 3.68
CA SER A 10 27.37 -17.40 2.39
C SER A 10 26.01 -17.50 1.68
N LEU A 11 25.31 -18.65 1.76
CA LEU A 11 23.95 -18.80 1.22
C LEU A 11 22.93 -17.89 1.92
N SER A 12 23.01 -17.80 3.25
CA SER A 12 22.10 -16.94 4.03
C SER A 12 22.39 -15.45 3.85
N GLY A 13 23.67 -15.06 3.76
CA GLY A 13 24.08 -13.68 3.48
C GLY A 13 23.69 -13.18 2.08
N GLY A 14 23.82 -14.01 1.04
CA GLY A 14 23.38 -13.65 -0.31
C GLY A 14 21.85 -13.47 -0.41
N TYR A 15 21.09 -14.30 0.32
CA TYR A 15 19.63 -14.19 0.36
C TYR A 15 19.15 -12.93 1.08
N THR A 16 19.75 -12.57 2.24
CA THR A 16 19.39 -11.33 2.93
C THR A 16 19.77 -10.10 2.10
N LEU A 17 20.93 -10.14 1.44
CA LEU A 17 21.36 -9.06 0.56
C LEU A 17 20.42 -8.88 -0.64
N SER A 18 19.97 -9.96 -1.28
CA SER A 18 19.03 -9.89 -2.41
C SER A 18 17.64 -9.39 -2.02
N ILE A 19 17.13 -9.76 -0.83
CA ILE A 19 15.89 -9.20 -0.28
C ILE A 19 16.05 -7.69 -0.03
N PHE A 20 17.17 -7.31 0.57
CA PHE A 20 17.44 -5.92 0.89
C PHE A 20 17.57 -5.08 -0.38
N THR A 21 18.35 -5.54 -1.37
CA THR A 21 18.48 -4.85 -2.66
C THR A 21 17.13 -4.78 -3.38
N GLY A 22 16.34 -5.86 -3.38
CA GLY A 22 14.97 -5.85 -3.90
C GLY A 22 14.10 -4.77 -3.24
N PHE A 23 14.11 -4.69 -1.91
CA PHE A 23 13.35 -3.69 -1.16
C PHE A 23 13.75 -2.25 -1.50
N LEU A 24 15.03 -2.00 -1.80
CA LEU A 24 15.54 -0.69 -2.23
C LEU A 24 15.17 -0.37 -3.68
N VAL A 25 15.27 -1.35 -4.59
CA VAL A 25 15.13 -1.14 -6.03
C VAL A 25 13.67 -1.14 -6.48
N ILE A 26 12.81 -1.98 -5.88
CA ILE A 26 11.39 -2.14 -6.25
C ILE A 26 10.66 -0.79 -6.37
N PRO A 27 10.71 0.14 -5.40
CA PRO A 27 10.00 1.42 -5.50
C PRO A 27 10.38 2.27 -6.73
N TYR A 28 11.60 2.10 -7.26
CA TYR A 28 12.07 2.84 -8.42
C TYR A 28 11.70 2.17 -9.74
N ILE A 29 11.74 0.84 -9.79
CA ILE A 29 11.42 0.08 -11.01
C ILE A 29 9.93 -0.18 -11.18
N TYR A 30 9.17 -0.18 -10.09
CA TYR A 30 7.77 -0.58 -10.09
C TYR A 30 6.89 0.31 -10.97
N PRO A 31 6.98 1.66 -10.94
CA PRO A 31 6.21 2.51 -11.83
C PRO A 31 6.47 2.24 -13.32
N TRP A 32 7.71 1.89 -13.67
CA TRP A 32 8.11 1.52 -15.03
C TRP A 32 7.55 0.15 -15.42
N ALA A 33 7.66 -0.84 -14.53
CA ALA A 33 7.17 -2.19 -14.75
C ALA A 33 5.64 -2.24 -14.95
N THR A 34 4.89 -1.42 -14.21
CA THR A 34 3.42 -1.29 -14.34
C THR A 34 2.98 -0.32 -15.44
N LYS A 35 3.93 0.31 -16.17
CA LYS A 35 3.66 1.37 -17.16
C LYS A 35 2.70 2.45 -16.63
N SER A 36 2.85 2.78 -15.35
CA SER A 36 1.97 3.72 -14.66
C SER A 36 2.32 5.17 -15.02
N ASN A 37 1.30 6.01 -15.11
CA ASN A 37 1.46 7.42 -15.44
C ASN A 37 1.50 8.26 -14.15
N GLU A 38 2.60 8.98 -13.91
CA GLU A 38 2.70 9.90 -12.78
C GLU A 38 1.79 11.11 -13.00
N ILE A 39 0.92 11.38 -12.03
CA ILE A 39 -0.03 12.47 -12.11
C ILE A 39 0.46 13.65 -11.26
N LYS A 40 1.14 14.61 -11.89
CA LYS A 40 1.76 15.73 -11.17
C LYS A 40 0.79 16.86 -10.79
N ASN A 41 -0.19 17.17 -11.64
CA ASN A 41 -1.05 18.36 -11.49
C ASN A 41 -2.53 18.04 -11.25
N SER A 42 -2.82 17.00 -10.49
CA SER A 42 -4.20 16.60 -10.22
C SER A 42 -4.79 17.19 -8.93
N GLU A 43 -6.11 17.10 -8.83
CA GLU A 43 -6.82 17.42 -7.60
C GLU A 43 -6.35 16.53 -6.43
N GLN A 44 -6.08 15.26 -6.71
CA GLN A 44 -5.58 14.28 -5.75
C GLN A 44 -4.24 14.73 -5.17
N ASN A 45 -3.32 15.22 -6.01
CA ASN A 45 -2.03 15.75 -5.55
C ASN A 45 -2.19 16.99 -4.66
N ARG A 46 -3.08 17.93 -5.02
CA ARG A 46 -3.35 19.10 -4.18
C ARG A 46 -3.95 18.70 -2.83
N PHE A 47 -4.87 17.75 -2.83
CA PHE A 47 -5.49 17.23 -1.62
C PHE A 47 -4.47 16.52 -0.72
N LEU A 48 -3.62 15.66 -1.28
CA LEU A 48 -2.56 14.98 -0.53
C LEU A 48 -1.55 15.99 0.02
N LYS A 49 -1.08 16.95 -0.78
CA LYS A 49 -0.15 18.00 -0.33
C LYS A 49 -0.68 18.76 0.89
N LYS A 50 -1.98 19.06 0.93
CA LYS A 50 -2.60 19.71 2.10
C LYS A 50 -2.44 18.87 3.36
N TRP A 51 -2.75 17.57 3.29
CA TRP A 51 -2.73 16.69 4.46
C TRP A 51 -1.33 16.22 4.85
N THR A 52 -0.44 15.99 3.88
CA THR A 52 0.96 15.64 4.15
C THR A 52 1.65 16.77 4.88
N ASN A 53 1.39 18.03 4.50
CA ASN A 53 1.89 19.20 5.22
C ASN A 53 1.30 19.29 6.64
N HIS A 54 0.00 19.06 6.78
CA HIS A 54 -0.67 19.10 8.08
C HIS A 54 -0.14 18.04 9.07
N PHE A 55 0.28 16.88 8.57
CA PHE A 55 0.80 15.78 9.40
C PHE A 55 2.32 15.66 9.40
N SER A 56 3.04 16.57 8.74
CA SER A 56 4.51 16.53 8.57
C SER A 56 5.02 15.21 8.00
N ILE A 57 4.33 14.68 6.98
CA ILE A 57 4.67 13.43 6.28
C ILE A 57 5.25 13.76 4.91
N THR A 58 6.20 12.97 4.43
CA THR A 58 6.67 13.03 3.04
C THR A 58 5.50 12.91 2.07
N GLN A 59 5.37 13.86 1.15
CA GLN A 59 4.33 13.81 0.13
C GLN A 59 4.58 12.61 -0.80
N PRO A 60 3.62 11.68 -0.94
CA PRO A 60 3.78 10.57 -1.87
C PRO A 60 3.59 11.03 -3.30
N SER A 61 4.31 10.39 -4.22
CA SER A 61 4.03 10.48 -5.65
C SER A 61 2.73 9.76 -5.98
N VAL A 62 1.96 10.27 -6.93
CA VAL A 62 0.67 9.68 -7.31
C VAL A 62 0.75 9.14 -8.73
N TYR A 63 0.32 7.91 -8.93
CA TYR A 63 0.34 7.22 -10.21
C TYR A 63 -1.04 6.68 -10.57
N SER A 64 -1.39 6.79 -11.85
CA SER A 64 -2.54 6.11 -12.44
C SER A 64 -2.10 4.83 -13.14
N LEU A 65 -2.77 3.73 -12.82
CA LEU A 65 -2.65 2.45 -13.50
C LEU A 65 -3.69 2.37 -14.62
N ASN A 66 -3.26 1.95 -15.81
CA ASN A 66 -4.14 1.77 -16.97
C ASN A 66 -4.93 0.45 -16.86
N GLU A 67 -5.64 0.27 -15.75
CA GLU A 67 -6.45 -0.91 -15.45
C GLU A 67 -7.92 -0.51 -15.25
N ALA A 68 -8.84 -1.32 -15.78
CA ALA A 68 -10.28 -1.13 -15.61
C ALA A 68 -10.77 -1.63 -14.23
N THR A 69 -10.02 -2.54 -13.60
CA THR A 69 -10.35 -3.04 -12.26
C THR A 69 -10.12 -1.94 -11.22
N PRO A 70 -11.11 -1.55 -10.41
CA PRO A 70 -10.99 -0.48 -9.43
C PRO A 70 -10.10 -0.91 -8.27
N LEU A 71 -8.90 -0.33 -8.22
CA LEU A 71 -7.88 -0.71 -7.26
C LEU A 71 -7.13 0.53 -6.79
N ALA A 72 -6.82 0.59 -5.49
CA ALA A 72 -5.92 1.56 -4.89
C ALA A 72 -5.00 0.86 -3.89
N TYR A 73 -3.76 1.32 -3.82
CA TYR A 73 -2.80 0.89 -2.80
C TYR A 73 -1.66 1.89 -2.67
N SER A 74 -0.93 1.78 -1.57
CA SER A 74 0.24 2.59 -1.27
C SER A 74 1.50 1.76 -1.08
N ILE A 75 2.62 2.34 -1.51
CA ILE A 75 3.97 1.87 -1.23
C ILE A 75 4.59 2.86 -0.25
N THR A 76 5.01 2.38 0.91
CA THR A 76 5.47 3.23 2.03
C THR A 76 7.00 3.20 2.23
N ASN A 77 7.73 2.67 1.26
CA ASN A 77 9.19 2.52 1.33
C ASN A 77 9.90 3.87 1.11
N ILE A 78 11.19 3.83 0.72
CA ILE A 78 12.07 4.99 0.51
C ILE A 78 11.46 6.08 -0.37
N LYS A 79 10.65 5.68 -1.36
CA LYS A 79 9.90 6.58 -2.23
C LYS A 79 8.40 6.31 -2.05
N PRO A 80 7.72 7.03 -1.13
CA PRO A 80 6.30 6.84 -0.91
C PRO A 80 5.50 7.13 -2.17
N ALA A 81 4.59 6.22 -2.53
CA ALA A 81 3.77 6.36 -3.72
C ALA A 81 2.37 5.81 -3.47
N ILE A 82 1.37 6.44 -4.07
CA ILE A 82 -0.01 5.96 -4.12
C ILE A 82 -0.35 5.64 -5.57
N PHE A 83 -0.85 4.43 -5.79
CA PHE A 83 -1.31 3.95 -7.08
C PHE A 83 -2.81 3.81 -7.02
N PHE A 84 -3.50 4.25 -8.06
CA PHE A 84 -4.89 3.91 -8.28
C PHE A 84 -5.16 3.65 -9.75
N SER A 85 -6.13 2.80 -10.04
CA SER A 85 -6.51 2.47 -11.41
C SER A 85 -7.45 3.52 -12.01
N VAL A 86 -7.50 3.58 -13.34
CA VAL A 86 -8.47 4.40 -14.07
C VAL A 86 -9.90 3.98 -13.71
N GLY A 87 -10.17 2.67 -13.63
CA GLY A 87 -11.50 2.19 -13.22
C GLY A 87 -11.94 2.68 -11.84
N LEU A 88 -10.99 2.89 -10.90
CA LEU A 88 -11.32 3.46 -9.60
C LEU A 88 -11.77 4.93 -9.71
N LEU A 89 -11.10 5.72 -10.56
CA LEU A 89 -11.45 7.12 -10.80
C LEU A 89 -12.84 7.27 -11.42
N GLU A 90 -13.26 6.33 -12.25
CA GLU A 90 -14.55 6.36 -12.94
C GLU A 90 -15.73 6.06 -12.00
N ILE A 91 -15.55 5.14 -11.06
CA ILE A 91 -16.65 4.73 -10.16
C ILE A 91 -16.79 5.60 -8.91
N LEU A 92 -15.70 6.23 -8.46
CA LEU A 92 -15.69 7.01 -7.22
C LEU A 92 -15.89 8.49 -7.49
N ASN A 93 -16.78 9.11 -6.73
CA ASN A 93 -16.87 10.56 -6.73
C ASN A 93 -15.69 11.20 -5.97
N LYS A 94 -15.54 12.52 -6.11
CA LYS A 94 -14.48 13.30 -5.48
C LYS A 94 -14.30 13.05 -3.98
N LYS A 95 -15.40 12.98 -3.21
CA LYS A 95 -15.34 12.81 -1.75
C LYS A 95 -14.98 11.37 -1.35
N GLU A 96 -15.48 10.41 -2.11
CA GLU A 96 -15.11 8.99 -1.98
C GLU A 96 -13.64 8.77 -2.29
N MET A 97 -13.13 9.34 -3.39
CA MET A 97 -11.71 9.28 -3.74
C MET A 97 -10.84 9.94 -2.66
N GLN A 98 -11.23 11.10 -2.13
CA GLN A 98 -10.55 11.73 -1.00
C GLN A 98 -10.52 10.83 0.25
N ALA A 99 -11.58 10.04 0.50
CA ALA A 99 -11.63 9.11 1.62
C ALA A 99 -10.62 7.96 1.43
N VAL A 100 -10.55 7.39 0.22
CA VAL A 100 -9.59 6.35 -0.14
C VAL A 100 -8.16 6.88 -0.04
N LEU A 101 -7.90 8.09 -0.55
CA LEU A 101 -6.57 8.72 -0.43
C LEU A 101 -6.14 8.93 1.02
N LEU A 102 -7.06 9.30 1.92
CA LEU A 102 -6.74 9.42 3.35
C LEU A 102 -6.44 8.06 3.98
N HIS A 103 -7.18 7.02 3.60
CA HIS A 103 -6.92 5.64 4.03
C HIS A 103 -5.52 5.19 3.58
N GLU A 104 -5.16 5.38 2.31
CA GLU A 104 -3.82 5.06 1.80
C GLU A 104 -2.72 5.94 2.41
N LEU A 105 -3.01 7.21 2.69
CA LEU A 105 -2.07 8.11 3.35
C LEU A 105 -1.77 7.65 4.78
N TYR A 106 -2.73 7.04 5.49
CA TYR A 106 -2.48 6.45 6.80
C TYR A 106 -1.44 5.33 6.72
N HIS A 107 -1.53 4.46 5.71
CA HIS A 107 -0.53 3.40 5.52
C HIS A 107 0.87 4.00 5.33
N ILE A 108 1.00 5.07 4.53
CA ILE A 108 2.26 5.80 4.37
C ILE A 108 2.75 6.40 5.69
N LYS A 109 1.87 7.07 6.43
CA LYS A 109 2.16 7.64 7.74
C LYS A 109 2.71 6.59 8.71
N ASN A 110 2.13 5.40 8.71
CA ASN A 110 2.45 4.33 9.65
C ASN A 110 3.50 3.34 9.14
N LYS A 111 4.07 3.57 7.95
CA LYS A 111 5.06 2.69 7.29
C LYS A 111 4.56 1.24 7.14
N SER A 112 3.28 1.11 6.88
CA SER A 112 2.54 -0.15 6.80
C SER A 112 3.08 -1.17 5.79
N SER A 113 3.59 -0.75 4.62
CA SER A 113 4.14 -1.69 3.64
C SER A 113 5.38 -2.40 4.18
N ILE A 114 6.17 -1.75 5.03
CA ILE A 114 7.37 -2.34 5.64
C ILE A 114 6.97 -3.42 6.64
N TRP A 115 5.90 -3.17 7.41
CA TRP A 115 5.32 -4.16 8.31
C TRP A 115 4.77 -5.36 7.54
N LYS A 116 3.92 -5.12 6.53
CA LYS A 116 3.34 -6.18 5.67
C LYS A 116 4.42 -7.00 4.95
N PHE A 117 5.50 -6.38 4.47
CA PHE A 117 6.66 -7.06 3.90
C PHE A 117 7.37 -7.95 4.91
N SER A 118 7.65 -7.43 6.11
CA SER A 118 8.29 -8.18 7.21
C SER A 118 7.45 -9.39 7.62
N LEU A 119 6.14 -9.22 7.73
CA LEU A 119 5.19 -10.30 8.00
C LEU A 119 5.19 -11.36 6.89
N ASN A 120 5.31 -10.97 5.63
CA ASN A 120 5.35 -11.92 4.52
C ASN A 120 6.63 -12.78 4.53
N GLN A 121 7.75 -12.23 5.02
CA GLN A 121 8.97 -13.00 5.26
C GLN A 121 8.78 -13.99 6.41
N ILE A 122 8.18 -13.57 7.53
CA ILE A 122 7.89 -14.45 8.69
C ILE A 122 6.97 -15.62 8.28
N LYS A 123 5.95 -15.38 7.44
CA LYS A 123 5.09 -16.46 6.91
C LYS A 123 5.87 -17.56 6.18
N ARG A 124 6.91 -17.19 5.44
CA ARG A 124 7.72 -18.12 4.65
C ARG A 124 8.57 -19.03 5.55
N PHE A 125 9.01 -18.52 6.70
CA PHE A 125 9.88 -19.25 7.64
C PHE A 125 9.11 -19.94 8.76
N SER A 126 7.91 -19.47 9.12
CA SER A 126 7.05 -20.09 10.13
C SER A 126 5.57 -19.88 9.78
N PRO A 127 5.00 -20.75 8.92
CA PRO A 127 3.60 -20.63 8.49
C PRO A 127 2.60 -20.68 9.64
N LEU A 128 2.93 -21.39 10.73
CA LEU A 128 2.07 -21.55 11.91
C LEU A 128 1.90 -20.25 12.71
N SER A 129 2.93 -19.41 12.75
CA SER A 129 2.91 -18.10 13.44
C SER A 129 1.96 -17.07 12.78
N TYR A 130 1.51 -17.35 11.56
CA TYR A 130 0.62 -16.48 10.78
C TYR A 130 -0.82 -16.43 11.30
N PHE A 131 -1.28 -17.48 12.00
CA PHE A 131 -2.72 -17.75 12.07
C PHE A 131 -3.50 -16.84 13.04
N SER A 132 -2.87 -16.25 14.07
CA SER A 132 -3.58 -15.45 15.08
C SER A 132 -3.04 -14.03 15.27
N SER A 133 -1.78 -13.87 15.65
CA SER A 133 -1.20 -12.56 16.00
C SER A 133 -1.04 -11.62 14.80
N ILE A 134 -0.62 -12.16 13.65
CA ILE A 134 -0.40 -11.39 12.42
C ILE A 134 -1.72 -10.91 11.81
N ARG A 135 -2.72 -11.80 11.73
CA ARG A 135 -4.05 -11.45 11.22
C ARG A 135 -4.72 -10.38 12.08
N LYS A 136 -4.59 -10.47 13.40
CA LYS A 136 -5.07 -9.43 14.33
C LYS A 136 -4.37 -8.09 14.10
N SER A 137 -3.06 -8.10 13.90
CA SER A 137 -2.29 -6.88 13.62
C SER A 137 -2.72 -6.22 12.30
N ILE A 138 -2.90 -6.99 11.22
CA ILE A 138 -3.38 -6.46 9.93
C ILE A 138 -4.79 -5.89 10.09
N ASN A 139 -5.71 -6.61 10.74
CA ASN A 139 -7.07 -6.12 10.94
C ASN A 139 -7.13 -4.83 11.76
N ASN A 140 -6.28 -4.69 12.78
CA ASN A 140 -6.19 -3.46 13.57
C ASN A 140 -5.69 -2.30 12.71
N GLU A 141 -4.67 -2.53 11.88
CA GLU A 141 -4.10 -1.53 11.00
C GLU A 141 -5.13 -1.02 9.96
N GLU A 142 -5.87 -1.92 9.31
CA GLU A 142 -6.94 -1.57 8.37
C GLU A 142 -8.07 -0.79 9.05
N ARG A 143 -8.40 -1.16 10.30
CA ARG A 143 -9.39 -0.44 11.12
C ARG A 143 -8.89 0.95 11.48
N ASP A 144 -7.63 1.10 11.84
CA ASP A 144 -7.05 2.39 12.21
C ASP A 144 -6.91 3.30 10.98
N ALA A 145 -6.64 2.74 9.80
CA ALA A 145 -6.69 3.45 8.52
C ALA A 145 -8.10 3.99 8.21
N ASP A 146 -9.13 3.17 8.43
CA ASP A 146 -10.53 3.59 8.30
C ASP A 146 -10.86 4.73 9.28
N LEU A 147 -10.49 4.56 10.55
CA LEU A 147 -10.73 5.57 11.59
C LEU A 147 -10.02 6.88 11.28
N PHE A 148 -8.81 6.84 10.73
CA PHE A 148 -8.08 8.03 10.31
C PHE A 148 -8.83 8.78 9.22
N ALA A 149 -9.26 8.10 8.15
CA ALA A 149 -10.02 8.72 7.07
C ALA A 149 -11.35 9.30 7.57
N ILE A 150 -12.07 8.58 8.43
CA ILE A 150 -13.33 9.02 9.05
C ILE A 150 -13.11 10.25 9.93
N LYS A 151 -12.08 10.25 10.77
CA LYS A 151 -11.75 11.36 11.67
C LYS A 151 -11.43 12.63 10.88
N VAL A 152 -10.69 12.49 9.77
CA VAL A 152 -10.31 13.63 8.93
C VAL A 152 -11.50 14.18 8.13
N GLN A 153 -12.38 13.32 7.61
CA GLN A 153 -13.56 13.77 6.86
C GLN A 153 -14.76 14.15 7.73
N GLY A 154 -14.75 13.77 9.01
CA GLY A 154 -15.87 13.94 9.93
C GLY A 154 -17.08 13.04 9.64
N THR A 155 -16.96 12.09 8.72
CA THR A 155 -18.05 11.18 8.36
C THR A 155 -17.54 9.85 7.80
N LYS A 156 -18.28 8.77 8.08
CA LYS A 156 -18.04 7.43 7.52
C LYS A 156 -18.67 7.19 6.17
N ARG A 157 -19.58 8.07 5.73
CA ARG A 157 -20.41 7.88 4.54
C ARG A 157 -19.58 7.67 3.27
N PHE A 158 -18.56 8.52 3.04
CA PHE A 158 -17.78 8.48 1.81
C PHE A 158 -16.90 7.21 1.73
N LEU A 159 -16.23 6.86 2.81
CA LEU A 159 -15.41 5.65 2.86
C LEU A 159 -16.26 4.38 2.69
N GLN A 160 -17.39 4.29 3.39
CA GLN A 160 -18.29 3.14 3.27
C GLN A 160 -18.91 3.01 1.88
N SER A 161 -19.30 4.14 1.27
CA SER A 161 -19.79 4.18 -0.11
C SER A 161 -18.72 3.72 -1.10
N ALA A 162 -17.48 4.21 -0.96
CA ALA A 162 -16.36 3.79 -1.79
C ALA A 162 -16.10 2.28 -1.70
N LYS A 163 -16.00 1.74 -0.47
CA LYS A 163 -15.83 0.29 -0.24
C LYS A 163 -16.97 -0.53 -0.86
N LYS A 164 -18.21 -0.06 -0.76
CA LYS A 164 -19.36 -0.73 -1.37
C LYS A 164 -19.24 -0.81 -2.89
N LYS A 165 -18.86 0.30 -3.54
CA LYS A 165 -18.69 0.36 -5.00
C LYS A 165 -17.57 -0.55 -5.50
N ILE A 166 -16.42 -0.53 -4.83
CA ILE A 166 -15.29 -1.41 -5.14
C ILE A 166 -15.71 -2.88 -5.00
N ASN A 167 -16.33 -3.24 -3.87
CA ASN A 167 -16.80 -4.61 -3.62
C ASN A 167 -17.89 -5.06 -4.61
N GLN A 168 -18.72 -4.15 -5.09
CA GLN A 168 -19.73 -4.46 -6.10
C GLN A 168 -19.05 -4.81 -7.42
N PHE A 169 -18.06 -4.04 -7.85
CA PHE A 169 -17.30 -4.33 -9.05
C PHE A 169 -16.57 -5.68 -8.97
N ASP A 170 -15.91 -5.97 -7.85
CA ASP A 170 -15.21 -7.24 -7.62
C ASP A 170 -16.11 -8.47 -7.70
N LYS A 171 -17.40 -8.32 -7.34
CA LYS A 171 -18.39 -9.40 -7.49
C LYS A 171 -18.76 -9.62 -8.95
N HIS A 172 -18.89 -8.55 -9.73
CA HIS A 172 -19.27 -8.66 -11.14
C HIS A 172 -18.12 -9.12 -12.05
N ALA A 173 -16.86 -8.88 -11.66
CA ALA A 173 -15.68 -9.29 -12.42
C ALA A 173 -15.28 -10.78 -12.26
N LYS A 174 -16.00 -11.55 -11.42
CA LYS A 174 -15.73 -12.99 -11.16
C LYS A 174 -16.68 -13.95 -11.88
N PHE A 175 -17.46 -13.45 -12.84
CA PHE A 175 -18.30 -14.23 -13.74
C PHE A 175 -17.71 -14.22 -15.15
#